data_AF-A0A1H3NEH1-F1
#
_entry.id   AF-A0A1H3NEH1-F1
#
_cell.length_a   1.000
_cell.length_b   1.000
_cell.length_c   1.000
_cell.angle_alpha   90.00
_cell.angle_beta   90.00
_cell.angle_gamma   90.00
#
_symmetry.space_group_name_H-M   'P 1'
#
loop_
_entity.id
_entity.type
_entity.pdbx_description
1 polymer ?
#
loop_
_entity_poly.entity_id
_entity_poly.type
_entity_poly.pdbx_seq_one_letter_code
_entity_poly.pdbx_strand_id
1 'polypeptide(L)'
;MAKSRNNSKANNDTDRYEQREKDDSNLKTKITLGFDFFLGQDTKGIGQTWEDWHQNGLIVSMLHKLKHLCTLTPGEAKSEGSLKIYGDFPPNSKFKCPQNLKSIDSWGTIRQMGNGGKTRIAGFYDKNYVFRVVFLDKKHEFWPTD
;
A
#
# COMPACT_ATOMS: atom_id res chain seq x y z
N MET A 1 2.99 -55.93 -17.20
CA MET A 1 3.60 -54.62 -16.87
C MET A 1 2.55 -53.53 -17.06
N ALA A 2 2.01 -52.97 -15.98
CA ALA A 2 0.99 -51.93 -16.03
C ALA A 2 1.65 -50.54 -16.15
N LYS A 3 1.22 -49.74 -17.12
CA LYS A 3 1.74 -48.38 -17.38
C LYS A 3 1.26 -47.42 -16.29
N SER A 4 2.21 -46.82 -15.59
CA SER A 4 2.05 -45.64 -14.74
C SER A 4 1.36 -44.51 -15.52
N ARG A 5 0.27 -43.96 -14.99
CA ARG A 5 -0.43 -42.80 -15.55
C ARG A 5 -0.27 -41.60 -14.61
N ASN A 6 0.29 -40.54 -15.21
CA ASN A 6 0.46 -39.17 -14.72
C ASN A 6 -0.55 -38.70 -13.67
N ASN A 7 -0.06 -38.43 -12.46
CA ASN A 7 -0.81 -37.76 -11.39
C ASN A 7 -0.41 -36.27 -11.21
N SER A 8 0.41 -35.72 -12.11
CA SER A 8 1.03 -34.38 -11.96
C SER A 8 0.22 -33.22 -12.57
N LYS A 9 -0.82 -33.51 -13.37
CA LYS A 9 -1.64 -32.47 -14.02
C LYS A 9 -2.79 -31.96 -13.16
N ALA A 10 -3.38 -32.82 -12.32
CA ALA A 10 -4.55 -32.47 -11.50
C ALA A 10 -4.20 -31.47 -10.39
N ASN A 11 -3.06 -31.64 -9.69
CA ASN A 11 -2.65 -30.74 -8.61
C ASN A 11 -2.45 -29.29 -9.08
N ASN A 12 -1.89 -29.09 -10.28
CA ASN A 12 -1.64 -27.75 -10.82
C ASN A 12 -2.91 -26.97 -11.16
N ASP A 13 -4.02 -27.64 -11.49
CA ASP A 13 -5.29 -26.96 -11.79
C ASP A 13 -6.07 -26.63 -10.51
N THR A 14 -5.99 -27.49 -9.48
CA THR A 14 -6.59 -27.22 -8.16
C THR A 14 -5.89 -26.05 -7.46
N ASP A 15 -4.56 -26.03 -7.44
CA ASP A 15 -3.77 -24.93 -6.87
C ASP A 15 -4.09 -23.59 -7.54
N ARG A 16 -4.24 -23.58 -8.88
CA ARG A 16 -4.61 -22.37 -9.64
C ARG A 16 -6.03 -21.90 -9.36
N TYR A 17 -6.97 -22.82 -9.12
CA TYR A 17 -8.36 -22.46 -8.83
C TYR A 17 -8.48 -21.86 -7.43
N GLU A 18 -7.85 -22.47 -6.44
CA GLU A 18 -7.78 -21.95 -5.07
C GLU A 18 -7.06 -20.60 -5.00
N GLN A 19 -6.00 -20.42 -5.79
CA GLN A 19 -5.28 -19.15 -5.87
C GLN A 19 -6.14 -18.04 -6.52
N ARG A 20 -6.93 -18.37 -7.55
CA ARG A 20 -7.90 -17.44 -8.16
C ARG A 20 -9.04 -17.08 -7.21
N GLU A 21 -9.60 -18.03 -6.47
CA GLU A 21 -10.65 -17.74 -5.49
C GLU A 21 -10.13 -16.91 -4.32
N LYS A 22 -8.89 -17.15 -3.86
CA LYS A 22 -8.23 -16.27 -2.90
C LYS A 22 -8.03 -14.87 -3.47
N ASP A 23 -7.53 -14.73 -4.70
CA ASP A 23 -7.35 -13.41 -5.31
C ASP A 23 -8.68 -12.66 -5.48
N ASP A 24 -9.75 -13.34 -5.91
CA ASP A 24 -11.07 -12.74 -6.15
C ASP A 24 -11.84 -12.42 -4.84
N SER A 25 -11.68 -13.23 -3.80
CA SER A 25 -12.23 -12.95 -2.46
C SER A 25 -11.46 -11.83 -1.74
N ASN A 26 -10.14 -11.76 -1.92
CA ASN A 26 -9.32 -10.65 -1.41
C ASN A 26 -9.61 -9.33 -2.14
N LEU A 27 -9.97 -9.38 -3.43
CA LEU A 27 -10.48 -8.22 -4.19
C LEU A 27 -11.80 -7.66 -3.63
N LYS A 28 -12.61 -8.49 -2.96
CA LYS A 28 -13.85 -8.08 -2.28
C LYS A 28 -13.64 -7.61 -0.84
N THR A 29 -12.46 -7.84 -0.27
CA THR A 29 -12.17 -7.47 1.12
C THR A 29 -11.88 -5.98 1.20
N LYS A 30 -12.41 -5.33 2.24
CA LYS A 30 -12.21 -3.90 2.48
C LYS A 30 -10.80 -3.62 2.98
N ILE A 31 -10.28 -2.43 2.67
CA ILE A 31 -8.90 -2.04 3.01
C ILE A 31 -8.73 -2.05 4.52
N THR A 32 -7.70 -2.75 4.99
CA THR A 32 -7.20 -2.69 6.36
C THR A 32 -5.90 -1.90 6.41
N LEU A 33 -5.75 -1.07 7.44
CA LEU A 33 -4.59 -0.17 7.62
C LEU A 33 -3.78 -0.63 8.83
N GLY A 34 -2.45 -0.68 8.68
CA GLY A 34 -1.52 -0.97 9.78
C GLY A 34 -0.52 0.17 9.98
N PHE A 35 -0.20 0.50 11.23
CA PHE A 35 0.71 1.60 11.60
C PHE A 35 1.99 1.14 12.31
N ASP A 36 2.17 -0.16 12.46
CA ASP A 36 3.35 -0.80 13.07
C ASP A 36 4.66 -0.55 12.33
N PHE A 37 4.60 -0.15 11.06
CA PHE A 37 5.75 0.25 10.24
C PHE A 37 5.94 1.77 10.14
N PHE A 38 5.17 2.56 10.89
CA PHE A 38 5.25 4.00 10.81
C PHE A 38 6.59 4.52 11.37
N LEU A 39 7.34 5.24 10.55
CA LEU A 39 8.65 5.78 10.91
C LEU A 39 8.62 7.29 11.19
N GLY A 40 7.61 8.00 10.69
CA GLY A 40 7.57 9.47 10.68
C GLY A 40 8.57 10.06 9.69
N GLN A 41 9.85 10.02 10.06
CA GLN A 41 10.96 10.46 9.22
C GLN A 41 11.86 9.28 8.83
N ASP A 42 12.44 9.35 7.64
CA ASP A 42 13.43 8.41 7.18
C ASP A 42 14.83 8.72 7.76
N THR A 43 15.83 7.93 7.38
CA THR A 43 17.22 8.13 7.82
C THR A 43 17.89 9.43 7.35
N LYS A 44 17.25 10.21 6.46
CA LYS A 44 17.70 11.54 6.02
C LYS A 44 16.94 12.68 6.73
N GLY A 45 16.01 12.36 7.63
CA GLY A 45 15.11 13.34 8.23
C GLY A 45 13.98 13.80 7.29
N ILE A 46 13.72 13.07 6.20
CA ILE A 46 12.65 13.37 5.24
C ILE A 46 11.38 12.61 5.68
N GLY A 47 10.22 13.23 5.50
CA GLY A 47 8.95 12.75 6.06
C GLY A 47 8.47 13.67 7.18
N GLN A 48 7.44 13.25 7.89
CA GLN A 48 6.80 14.04 8.93
C GLN A 48 6.27 13.15 10.04
N THR A 49 6.29 13.68 11.27
CA THR A 49 5.67 13.01 12.42
C THR A 49 4.18 13.36 12.52
N TRP A 50 3.49 12.75 13.50
CA TRP A 50 2.10 13.10 13.80
C TRP A 50 1.98 14.53 14.31
N GLU A 51 2.93 14.98 15.12
CA GLU A 51 3.00 16.34 15.68
C GLU A 51 3.15 17.36 14.55
N ASP A 52 4.03 17.09 13.58
CA ASP A 52 4.16 17.91 12.38
C ASP A 52 2.81 18.03 11.66
N TRP A 53 2.15 16.91 11.41
CA TRP A 53 0.85 16.91 10.71
C TRP A 53 -0.26 17.57 11.51
N HIS A 54 -0.22 17.46 12.85
CA HIS A 54 -1.18 18.11 13.73
C HIS A 54 -1.01 19.63 13.68
N GLN A 55 0.21 20.13 13.85
CA GLN A 55 0.53 21.56 13.79
C GLN A 55 0.20 22.18 12.43
N ASN A 56 0.25 21.38 11.36
CA ASN A 56 -0.10 21.82 10.00
C ASN A 56 -1.60 21.63 9.68
N GLY A 57 -2.44 21.21 10.64
CA GLY A 57 -3.88 21.03 10.44
C GLY A 57 -4.26 19.87 9.52
N LEU A 58 -3.37 18.89 9.30
CA LEU A 58 -3.55 17.80 8.33
C LEU A 58 -4.21 16.55 8.93
N ILE A 59 -4.13 16.36 10.24
CA ILE A 59 -4.58 15.13 10.92
C ILE A 59 -6.06 14.85 10.72
N VAL A 60 -6.93 15.85 10.84
CA VAL A 60 -8.38 15.64 10.70
C VAL A 60 -8.72 15.16 9.29
N SER A 61 -8.15 15.81 8.26
CA SER A 61 -8.34 15.41 6.87
C SER A 61 -7.81 13.99 6.60
N MET A 62 -6.65 13.66 7.17
CA MET A 62 -6.10 12.32 7.12
C MET A 62 -7.06 11.28 7.72
N LEU A 63 -7.59 11.52 8.92
CA LEU A 63 -8.51 10.59 9.59
C LEU A 63 -9.80 10.38 8.79
N HIS A 64 -10.37 11.45 8.21
CA HIS A 64 -11.50 11.31 7.29
C HIS A 64 -11.16 10.43 6.08
N LYS A 65 -9.96 10.61 5.51
CA LYS A 65 -9.53 9.80 4.37
C LYS A 65 -9.35 8.33 4.73
N LEU A 66 -8.69 8.06 5.85
CA LEU A 66 -8.46 6.69 6.31
C LEU A 66 -9.78 6.00 6.65
N LYS A 67 -10.71 6.69 7.32
CA LYS A 67 -12.07 6.20 7.57
C LYS A 67 -12.78 5.84 6.26
N HIS A 68 -12.71 6.71 5.25
CA HIS A 68 -13.31 6.44 3.94
C HIS A 68 -12.71 5.21 3.27
N LEU A 69 -11.38 5.11 3.24
CA LEU A 69 -10.68 3.97 2.66
C LEU A 69 -11.07 2.63 3.28
N CYS A 70 -11.28 2.57 4.59
CA CYS A 70 -11.75 1.36 5.27
C CYS A 70 -13.14 0.88 4.80
N THR A 71 -13.88 1.70 4.05
CA THR A 71 -15.17 1.31 3.44
C THR A 71 -15.03 0.81 2.00
N LEU A 72 -13.83 0.90 1.43
CA LEU A 72 -13.54 0.54 0.04
C LEU A 72 -12.71 -0.73 -0.06
N THR A 73 -12.86 -1.44 -1.16
CA THR A 73 -11.92 -2.43 -1.64
C THR A 73 -10.71 -1.74 -2.28
N PRO A 74 -9.55 -2.41 -2.43
CA PRO A 74 -8.41 -1.86 -3.15
C PRO A 74 -8.74 -1.45 -4.59
N GLY A 75 -9.64 -2.18 -5.26
CA GLY A 75 -10.09 -1.86 -6.62
C GLY A 75 -10.89 -0.57 -6.69
N GLU A 76 -11.87 -0.41 -5.80
CA GLU A 76 -12.66 0.83 -5.66
C GLU A 76 -11.75 2.03 -5.37
N ALA A 77 -10.86 1.91 -4.38
CA ALA A 77 -9.94 2.99 -4.00
C ALA A 77 -8.95 3.38 -5.11
N LYS A 78 -8.52 2.42 -5.96
CA LYS A 78 -7.71 2.71 -7.15
C LYS A 78 -8.52 3.45 -8.21
N SER A 79 -9.76 3.01 -8.45
CA SER A 79 -10.66 3.61 -9.45
C SER A 79 -10.98 5.07 -9.13
N GLU A 80 -11.24 5.41 -7.87
CA GLU A 80 -11.48 6.80 -7.46
C GLU A 80 -10.20 7.64 -7.29
N GLY A 81 -9.01 7.03 -7.44
CA GLY A 81 -7.72 7.73 -7.38
C GLY A 81 -7.16 7.96 -5.97
N SER A 82 -7.85 7.45 -4.95
CA SER A 82 -7.45 7.50 -3.54
C SER A 82 -6.24 6.64 -3.22
N LEU A 83 -6.03 5.56 -3.97
CA LEU A 83 -4.95 4.61 -3.79
C LEU A 83 -4.18 4.43 -5.10
N LYS A 84 -2.85 4.56 -5.06
CA LYS A 84 -1.98 4.21 -6.18
C LYS A 84 -0.94 3.21 -5.70
N ILE A 85 -0.94 2.02 -6.29
CA ILE A 85 0.10 1.00 -6.08
C ILE A 85 1.00 1.01 -7.31
N TYR A 86 2.31 0.97 -7.09
CA TYR A 86 3.31 1.11 -8.13
C TYR A 86 4.03 -0.21 -8.38
N GLY A 87 4.66 -0.76 -7.34
CA GLY A 87 5.68 -1.80 -7.47
C GLY A 87 6.76 -1.61 -6.42
N ASP A 88 8.01 -1.67 -6.86
CA ASP A 88 9.19 -1.35 -6.04
C ASP A 88 9.17 0.08 -5.46
N PHE A 89 10.05 0.31 -4.49
CA PHE A 89 10.27 1.64 -3.93
C PHE A 89 10.66 2.64 -5.04
N PRO A 90 10.06 3.84 -5.10
CA PRO A 90 10.30 4.81 -6.17
C PRO A 90 11.79 5.10 -6.39
N PRO A 91 12.31 4.93 -7.63
CA PRO A 91 13.74 5.13 -7.90
C PRO A 91 14.16 6.60 -7.76
N ASN A 92 13.23 7.53 -7.98
CA ASN A 92 13.45 8.98 -7.88
C ASN A 92 12.92 9.57 -6.56
N SER A 93 12.60 8.74 -5.56
CA SER A 93 12.14 9.21 -4.26
C SER A 93 13.17 10.11 -3.59
N LYS A 94 12.73 11.16 -2.90
CA LYS A 94 13.61 11.90 -1.99
C LYS A 94 13.87 11.11 -0.71
N PHE A 95 12.89 10.31 -0.30
CA PHE A 95 12.99 9.39 0.83
C PHE A 95 13.99 8.27 0.54
N LYS A 96 14.50 7.65 1.60
CA LYS A 96 15.35 6.48 1.56
C LYS A 96 14.56 5.26 2.02
N CYS A 97 14.57 4.23 1.19
CA CYS A 97 13.94 2.95 1.51
C CYS A 97 14.55 2.34 2.79
N PRO A 98 13.75 2.03 3.83
CA PRO A 98 14.23 1.35 5.02
C PRO A 98 14.87 0.00 4.69
N GLN A 99 15.96 -0.35 5.38
CA GLN A 99 16.76 -1.53 5.06
C GLN A 99 15.94 -2.83 5.08
N ASN A 100 15.02 -2.96 6.04
CA ASN A 100 14.14 -4.11 6.22
C ASN A 100 12.97 -4.17 5.21
N LEU A 101 12.77 -3.13 4.39
CA LEU A 101 11.68 -3.05 3.41
C LEU A 101 12.17 -3.04 1.95
N LYS A 102 13.48 -3.29 1.73
CA LYS A 102 14.09 -3.27 0.40
C LYS A 102 13.54 -4.30 -0.58
N SER A 103 13.01 -5.42 -0.08
CA SER A 103 12.44 -6.49 -0.90
C SER A 103 10.95 -6.34 -1.15
N ILE A 104 10.34 -5.26 -0.67
CA ILE A 104 8.91 -5.00 -0.88
C ILE A 104 8.71 -4.42 -2.28
N ASP A 105 7.83 -5.06 -3.03
CA ASP A 105 7.46 -4.76 -4.42
C ASP A 105 6.01 -4.28 -4.56
N SER A 106 5.39 -3.88 -3.44
CA SER A 106 3.98 -3.48 -3.37
C SER A 106 3.80 -2.05 -2.81
N TRP A 107 4.81 -1.19 -3.00
CA TRP A 107 4.77 0.19 -2.56
C TRP A 107 3.67 0.98 -3.23
N GLY A 108 3.11 1.93 -2.47
CA GLY A 108 1.98 2.73 -2.88
C GLY A 108 1.81 4.01 -2.09
N THR A 109 0.89 4.84 -2.55
CA THR A 109 0.45 6.03 -1.84
C THR A 109 -1.06 6.10 -1.71
N ILE A 110 -1.51 6.56 -0.55
CA ILE A 110 -2.85 7.10 -0.34
C ILE A 110 -2.81 8.60 -0.67
N ARG A 111 -3.79 9.07 -1.43
CA ARG A 111 -3.84 10.40 -2.03
C ARG A 111 -5.17 11.11 -1.75
N GLN A 112 -5.32 12.33 -2.26
CA GLN A 112 -6.60 13.07 -2.25
C GLN A 112 -7.19 13.25 -0.84
N MET A 113 -6.38 13.77 0.08
CA MET A 113 -6.80 14.16 1.44
C MET A 113 -7.24 15.63 1.50
N GLY A 114 -7.99 16.12 0.52
CA GLY A 114 -8.61 17.46 0.54
C GLY A 114 -7.70 18.70 0.49
N ASN A 115 -6.38 18.58 0.74
CA ASN A 115 -5.49 19.73 0.97
C ASN A 115 -4.60 20.05 -0.24
N GLY A 116 -5.20 20.28 -1.42
CA GLY A 116 -4.46 20.72 -2.61
C GLY A 116 -3.66 19.61 -3.34
N GLY A 117 -4.02 18.34 -3.13
CA GLY A 117 -3.55 17.20 -3.94
C GLY A 117 -2.09 16.74 -3.76
N LYS A 118 -1.26 17.51 -3.06
CA LYS A 118 0.16 17.18 -2.81
C LYS A 118 0.36 16.20 -1.65
N THR A 119 -0.49 16.28 -0.62
CA THR A 119 -0.36 15.45 0.58
C THR A 119 -0.63 13.97 0.27
N ARG A 120 0.26 13.10 0.74
CA ARG A 120 0.22 11.64 0.57
C ARG A 120 0.61 10.92 1.84
N ILE A 121 0.15 9.68 1.94
CA ILE A 121 0.67 8.72 2.91
C ILE A 121 1.32 7.61 2.09
N ALA A 122 2.60 7.36 2.34
CA ALA A 122 3.35 6.31 1.66
C ALA A 122 3.39 5.05 2.51
N GLY A 123 3.30 3.90 1.84
CA GLY A 123 3.24 2.61 2.48
C GLY A 123 3.29 1.48 1.47
N PHE A 124 2.96 0.27 1.89
CA PHE A 124 2.94 -0.90 1.03
C PHE A 124 1.86 -1.89 1.46
N TYR A 125 1.43 -2.78 0.57
CA TYR A 125 0.58 -3.92 0.95
C TYR A 125 1.42 -5.10 1.40
N ASP A 126 1.17 -5.61 2.60
CA ASP A 126 1.78 -6.86 3.02
C ASP A 126 1.06 -8.09 2.42
N LYS A 127 1.60 -9.28 2.69
CA LYS A 127 1.04 -10.56 2.23
C LYS A 127 -0.35 -10.87 2.82
N ASN A 128 -0.75 -10.16 3.87
CA ASN A 128 -2.06 -10.29 4.51
C ASN A 128 -3.04 -9.21 4.01
N TYR A 129 -2.71 -8.53 2.92
CA TYR A 129 -3.53 -7.47 2.31
C TYR A 129 -3.80 -6.28 3.24
N VAL A 130 -2.91 -6.05 4.21
CA VAL A 130 -2.92 -4.84 5.06
C VAL A 130 -2.04 -3.78 4.41
N PHE A 131 -2.57 -2.58 4.20
CA PHE A 131 -1.76 -1.44 3.79
C PHE A 131 -1.00 -0.92 5.02
N ARG A 132 0.31 -1.20 5.06
CA ARG A 132 1.23 -0.76 6.11
C ARG A 132 1.68 0.66 5.82
N VAL A 133 1.26 1.60 6.66
CA VAL A 133 1.67 3.00 6.63
C VAL A 133 3.11 3.11 7.11
N VAL A 134 3.96 3.77 6.32
CA VAL A 134 5.39 3.95 6.64
C VAL A 134 5.74 5.42 6.82
N PHE A 135 5.34 6.27 5.87
CA PHE A 135 5.68 7.70 5.87
C PHE A 135 4.48 8.58 5.62
N LEU A 136 4.54 9.76 6.22
CA LEU A 136 3.70 10.89 5.88
C LEU A 136 4.47 11.81 4.92
N ASP A 137 3.82 12.24 3.85
CA ASP A 137 4.42 13.05 2.80
C ASP A 137 3.51 14.22 2.40
N LYS A 138 3.62 15.34 3.10
CA LYS A 138 2.88 16.57 2.78
C LYS A 138 3.39 17.31 1.55
N LYS A 139 4.58 16.97 1.05
CA LYS A 139 5.29 17.72 0.00
C LYS A 139 5.36 17.02 -1.36
N HIS A 140 4.79 15.81 -1.47
CA HIS A 140 4.88 14.98 -2.68
C HIS A 140 6.33 14.57 -3.02
N GLU A 141 7.13 14.32 -1.99
CA GLU A 141 8.55 13.96 -2.08
C GLU A 141 8.77 12.44 -2.18
N PHE A 142 7.75 11.62 -1.89
CA PHE A 142 7.86 10.16 -1.92
C PHE A 142 7.96 9.62 -3.35
N TRP A 143 7.08 10.07 -4.24
CA TRP A 143 7.12 9.72 -5.66
C TRP A 143 6.93 10.98 -6.49
N PRO A 144 7.96 11.85 -6.58
CA PRO A 144 7.87 13.05 -7.39
C PRO A 144 7.60 12.64 -8.84
N THR A 145 6.51 13.14 -9.39
CA THR A 145 6.25 13.11 -10.83
C THR A 145 6.50 14.51 -11.35
N ASP A 146 7.30 14.63 -12.39
CA ASP A 146 7.50 15.89 -13.12
C ASP A 146 6.17 16.49 -13.61
#